data_AF-A0A8T4R7I5-F1
#
_entry.id   AF-A0A8T4R7I5-F1
#
_cell.length_a   1.000
_cell.length_b   1.000
_cell.length_c   1.000
_cell.angle_alpha   90.00
_cell.angle_beta   90.00
_cell.angle_gamma   90.00
#
_symmetry.space_group_name_H-M   'P 1'
#
loop_
_entity.id
_entity.type
_entity.pdbx_description
1 polymer ?
#
loop_
_entity_poly.entity_id
_entity_poly.type
_entity_poly.pdbx_seq_one_letter_code
_entity_poly.pdbx_strand_id
1 'polypeptide(L)'
;MTIVRTLEKILGEEKTSSLVNNRAYKFCVDAIAMNVFSLSYAINEKFIAGMSWEETGKARIAAAVGNTLTGRPYGIYRDYIMNKFHVSHESSWLKKYALDVFVFATGQTPLYLCYLAAAGADLPQMIKGAIFLTLVAPLTGRPQGITYDYCRRQFGTDETYCLKTEGKEGV
;
A
#
# COMPACT_ATOMS: atom_id res chain seq x y z
N MET A 1 -22.35 -0.49 2.27
CA MET A 1 -22.54 0.04 0.90
C MET A 1 -21.16 0.33 0.35
N THR A 2 -20.71 -0.35 -0.72
CA THR A 2 -19.38 -0.13 -1.32
C THR A 2 -19.45 0.96 -2.38
N ILE A 3 -18.33 1.66 -2.62
CA ILE A 3 -18.26 2.74 -3.62
C ILE A 3 -18.56 2.20 -5.03
N VAL A 4 -18.06 1.00 -5.36
CA VAL A 4 -18.32 0.35 -6.65
C VAL A 4 -19.81 0.17 -6.95
N ARG A 5 -20.64 -0.15 -5.94
CA ARG A 5 -22.10 -0.27 -6.13
C ARG A 5 -22.77 1.06 -6.45
N THR A 6 -22.20 2.17 -5.95
CA THR A 6 -22.66 3.51 -6.32
C THR A 6 -22.25 3.85 -7.75
N LEU A 7 -21.03 3.47 -8.15
CA LEU A 7 -20.56 3.62 -9.54
C LEU A 7 -21.42 2.83 -10.52
N GLU A 8 -21.77 1.58 -10.20
CA GLU A 8 -22.66 0.73 -11.00
C GLU A 8 -24.02 1.39 -11.23
N LYS A 9 -24.60 1.99 -10.18
CA LYS A 9 -25.88 2.72 -10.28
C LYS A 9 -25.81 3.97 -11.16
N ILE A 10 -24.67 4.66 -11.19
CA ILE A 10 -24.50 5.93 -11.91
C ILE A 10 -24.06 5.71 -13.36
N LEU A 11 -23.11 4.79 -13.58
CA LEU A 11 -22.43 4.58 -14.85
C LEU A 11 -22.98 3.39 -15.63
N GLY A 12 -23.70 2.47 -14.96
CA GLY A 12 -24.05 1.16 -15.47
C GLY A 12 -22.96 0.11 -15.23
N GLU A 13 -23.35 -1.16 -15.23
CA GLU A 13 -22.46 -2.30 -14.93
C GLU A 13 -21.32 -2.43 -15.93
N GLU A 14 -21.60 -2.29 -17.24
CA GLU A 14 -20.60 -2.43 -18.30
C GLU A 14 -19.47 -1.40 -18.17
N LYS A 15 -19.82 -0.11 -18.01
CA LYS A 15 -18.83 0.96 -17.85
C LYS A 15 -18.06 0.83 -16.55
N THR A 16 -18.71 0.39 -15.47
CA THR A 16 -18.04 0.17 -14.19
C THR A 16 -17.04 -0.99 -14.29
N SER A 17 -17.40 -2.09 -14.95
CA SER A 17 -16.49 -3.20 -15.22
C SER A 17 -15.27 -2.77 -16.04
N SER A 18 -15.46 -1.94 -17.07
CA SER A 18 -14.36 -1.34 -17.84
C SER A 18 -13.46 -0.45 -16.97
N LEU A 19 -14.07 0.38 -16.11
CA LEU A 19 -13.35 1.29 -15.21
C LEU A 19 -12.50 0.54 -14.18
N VAL A 20 -13.05 -0.46 -13.48
CA VAL A 20 -12.32 -1.19 -12.43
C VAL A 20 -11.14 -2.00 -12.98
N ASN A 21 -11.18 -2.35 -14.27
CA ASN A 21 -10.10 -3.03 -14.98
C ASN A 21 -9.06 -2.08 -15.58
N ASN A 22 -9.35 -0.77 -15.62
CA ASN A 22 -8.45 0.24 -16.18
C ASN A 22 -7.18 0.42 -15.32
N ARG A 23 -6.02 0.51 -15.98
CA ARG A 23 -4.72 0.67 -15.29
C ARG A 23 -4.60 1.96 -14.49
N ALA A 24 -5.08 3.09 -15.03
CA ALA A 24 -5.05 4.37 -14.35
C ALA A 24 -5.97 4.36 -13.13
N TYR A 25 -7.14 3.73 -13.24
CA TYR A 25 -8.04 3.56 -12.09
C TYR A 25 -7.41 2.72 -10.98
N LYS A 26 -6.82 1.56 -11.31
CA LYS A 26 -6.06 0.74 -10.34
C LYS A 26 -4.91 1.51 -9.71
N PHE A 27 -4.24 2.36 -10.49
CA PHE A 27 -3.19 3.25 -9.97
C PHE A 27 -3.74 4.22 -8.93
N CYS A 28 -4.84 4.91 -9.24
CA CYS A 28 -5.47 5.85 -8.31
C CYS A 28 -5.96 5.17 -7.03
N VAL A 29 -6.53 3.96 -7.12
CA VAL A 29 -7.00 3.21 -5.94
C VAL A 29 -5.84 2.85 -5.02
N ASP A 30 -4.72 2.37 -5.56
CA ASP A 30 -3.54 2.06 -4.77
C ASP A 30 -2.85 3.32 -4.20
N ALA A 31 -2.86 4.43 -4.94
CA ALA A 31 -2.40 5.73 -4.45
C ALA A 31 -3.27 6.24 -3.29
N ILE A 32 -4.59 6.07 -3.36
CA ILE A 32 -5.52 6.38 -2.26
C ILE A 32 -5.19 5.51 -1.05
N ALA A 33 -5.03 4.19 -1.24
CA ALA A 33 -4.70 3.28 -0.14
C ALA A 33 -3.39 3.67 0.57
N MET A 34 -2.34 3.98 -0.20
CA MET A 34 -1.05 4.42 0.33
C MET A 34 -1.21 5.71 1.15
N ASN A 35 -1.91 6.70 0.61
CA ASN A 35 -2.11 7.99 1.27
C ASN A 35 -2.99 7.88 2.53
N VAL A 36 -4.09 7.12 2.47
CA VAL A 36 -4.96 6.87 3.63
C VAL A 36 -4.18 6.21 4.75
N PHE A 37 -3.40 5.17 4.44
CA PHE A 37 -2.53 4.55 5.44
C PHE A 37 -1.51 5.54 6.00
N SER A 38 -0.93 6.39 5.14
CA SER A 38 0.09 7.35 5.53
C SER A 38 -0.39 8.40 6.56
N LEU A 39 -1.71 8.62 6.68
CA LEU A 39 -2.28 9.53 7.66
C LEU A 39 -2.08 9.01 9.09
N SER A 40 -1.93 7.69 9.29
CA SER A 40 -1.62 7.12 10.61
C SER A 40 -0.29 7.64 11.16
N TYR A 41 0.67 7.97 10.30
CA TYR A 41 1.94 8.58 10.72
C TYR A 41 1.78 10.02 11.22
N ALA A 42 0.69 10.72 10.90
CA ALA A 42 0.41 12.04 11.48
C ALA A 42 0.30 11.98 13.01
N ILE A 43 -0.21 10.85 13.54
CA ILE A 43 -0.27 10.59 14.98
C ILE A 43 1.16 10.46 15.54
N ASN A 44 2.02 9.68 14.87
CA ASN A 44 3.43 9.57 15.25
C ASN A 44 4.14 10.93 15.20
N GLU A 45 3.93 11.72 14.15
CA GLU A 45 4.51 13.06 14.01
C GLU A 45 4.07 14.00 15.15
N LYS A 46 2.77 14.03 15.44
CA LYS A 46 2.21 14.92 16.47
C LYS A 46 2.63 14.53 17.88
N PHE A 47 2.55 13.25 18.21
CA PHE A 47 2.65 12.76 19.60
C PHE A 47 4.01 12.17 19.96
N ILE A 48 4.75 11.64 18.98
CA ILE A 48 6.07 11.01 19.21
C ILE A 48 7.18 11.95 18.76
N ALA A 49 7.08 12.51 17.55
CA ALA A 49 8.09 13.46 17.05
C ALA A 49 7.91 14.90 17.57
N GLY A 50 6.79 15.18 18.25
CA GLY A 50 6.53 16.47 18.88
C GLY A 50 6.21 17.61 17.91
N MET A 51 5.90 17.31 16.65
CA MET A 51 5.57 18.32 15.63
C MET A 51 4.25 19.05 15.96
N SER A 52 4.12 20.30 15.53
CA SER A 52 2.84 21.02 15.52
C SER A 52 1.91 20.46 14.43
N TRP A 53 0.60 20.74 14.53
CA TRP A 53 -0.36 20.31 13.50
C TRP A 53 -0.07 20.91 12.12
N GLU A 54 0.49 22.12 12.07
CA GLU A 54 0.88 22.76 10.82
C GLU A 54 2.07 22.05 10.17
N GLU A 55 3.10 21.73 10.94
CA GLU A 55 4.27 20.98 10.46
C GLU A 55 3.88 19.58 10.01
N THR A 56 3.06 18.87 10.79
CA THR A 56 2.48 17.57 10.41
C THR A 56 1.71 17.69 9.10
N GLY A 57 0.85 18.70 8.96
CA GLY A 57 0.11 18.94 7.72
C GLY A 57 1.01 19.14 6.50
N LYS A 58 2.04 19.99 6.63
CA LYS A 58 3.05 20.21 5.58
C LYS A 58 3.79 18.92 5.21
N ALA A 59 4.20 18.14 6.20
CA ALA A 59 4.88 16.86 5.99
C ALA A 59 3.97 15.84 5.27
N ARG A 60 2.69 15.74 5.65
CA ARG A 60 1.73 14.84 4.99
C ARG A 60 1.45 15.26 3.55
N ILE A 61 1.32 16.56 3.27
CA ILE A 61 1.15 17.07 1.89
C ILE A 61 2.39 16.75 1.03
N ALA A 62 3.58 16.97 1.57
CA ALA A 62 4.83 16.63 0.87
C ALA A 62 4.94 15.12 0.60
N ALA A 63 4.62 14.30 1.60
CA ALA A 63 4.61 12.84 1.46
C ALA A 63 3.57 12.35 0.46
N ALA A 64 2.44 13.05 0.31
CA ALA A 64 1.36 12.61 -0.55
C ALA A 64 1.76 12.47 -2.03
N VAL A 65 2.68 13.31 -2.50
CA VAL A 65 3.21 13.23 -3.86
C VAL A 65 3.97 11.92 -4.05
N GLY A 66 4.92 11.62 -3.15
CA GLY A 66 5.68 10.37 -3.18
C GLY A 66 4.80 9.13 -3.04
N ASN A 67 3.84 9.16 -2.09
CA ASN A 67 2.87 8.09 -1.87
C ASN A 67 2.00 7.84 -3.11
N THR A 68 1.61 8.89 -3.82
CA THR A 68 0.81 8.76 -5.06
C THR A 68 1.62 8.07 -6.15
N LEU A 69 2.88 8.44 -6.33
CA LEU A 69 3.76 7.84 -7.34
C LEU A 69 4.11 6.38 -7.02
N THR A 70 4.27 6.06 -5.74
CA THR A 70 4.75 4.75 -5.27
C THR A 70 3.65 3.78 -4.88
N GLY A 71 2.41 4.26 -4.70
CA GLY A 71 1.27 3.48 -4.26
C GLY A 71 1.03 2.23 -5.08
N ARG A 72 0.98 2.38 -6.41
CA ARG A 72 0.75 1.26 -7.35
C ARG A 72 1.98 0.34 -7.51
N PRO A 73 3.21 0.85 -7.69
CA PRO A 73 4.40 0.00 -7.65
C PRO A 73 4.47 -0.89 -6.40
N TYR A 74 4.18 -0.33 -5.22
CA TYR A 74 4.12 -1.11 -3.98
C TYR A 74 2.99 -2.15 -3.99
N GLY A 75 1.79 -1.78 -4.47
CA GLY A 75 0.66 -2.71 -4.61
C GLY A 75 1.00 -3.90 -5.52
N ILE A 76 1.63 -3.67 -6.66
CA ILE A 76 2.09 -4.72 -7.58
C ILE A 76 3.13 -5.62 -6.92
N TYR A 77 4.09 -5.03 -6.20
CA TYR A 77 5.10 -5.79 -5.47
C TYR A 77 4.48 -6.69 -4.39
N ARG A 78 3.52 -6.15 -3.62
CA ARG A 78 2.75 -6.93 -2.63
C ARG A 78 2.01 -8.09 -3.30
N ASP A 79 1.30 -7.82 -4.39
CA ASP A 79 0.55 -8.83 -5.14
C ASP A 79 1.46 -9.96 -5.64
N TYR A 80 2.64 -9.60 -6.17
CA TYR A 80 3.65 -10.57 -6.61
C TYR A 80 4.12 -11.47 -5.45
N ILE A 81 4.48 -10.89 -4.30
CA ILE A 81 4.94 -11.67 -3.14
C ILE A 81 3.83 -12.59 -2.62
N MET A 82 2.62 -12.07 -2.45
CA MET A 82 1.49 -12.86 -1.95
C MET A 82 1.15 -14.02 -2.89
N ASN A 83 1.19 -13.78 -4.20
CA ASN A 83 0.98 -14.83 -5.20
C ASN A 83 2.12 -15.86 -5.18
N LYS A 84 3.38 -15.42 -5.11
CA LYS A 84 4.57 -16.29 -5.05
C LYS A 84 4.51 -17.28 -3.88
N PHE A 85 3.97 -16.85 -2.75
CA PHE A 85 3.79 -17.69 -1.57
C PHE A 85 2.39 -18.33 -1.46
N HIS A 86 1.59 -18.27 -2.52
CA HIS A 86 0.25 -18.86 -2.60
C HIS A 86 -0.63 -18.45 -1.40
N VAL A 87 -0.73 -17.14 -1.14
CA VAL A 87 -1.59 -16.62 -0.09
C VAL A 87 -2.98 -16.37 -0.62
N SER A 88 -3.97 -16.93 0.08
CA SER A 88 -5.39 -16.80 -0.22
C SER A 88 -6.15 -16.23 0.98
N HIS A 89 -7.44 -15.96 0.80
CA HIS A 89 -8.34 -15.61 1.90
C HIS A 89 -8.38 -16.68 3.00
N GLU A 90 -8.16 -17.95 2.68
CA GLU A 90 -8.15 -19.07 3.63
C GLU A 90 -6.81 -19.26 4.36
N SER A 91 -5.75 -18.60 3.89
CA SER A 91 -4.45 -18.66 4.55
C SER A 91 -4.51 -18.12 5.99
N SER A 92 -3.72 -18.74 6.88
CA SER A 92 -3.65 -18.36 8.29
C SER A 92 -3.28 -16.88 8.46
N TRP A 93 -3.77 -16.28 9.55
CA TRP A 93 -3.49 -14.86 9.85
C TRP A 93 -1.99 -14.60 9.93
N LEU A 94 -1.24 -15.54 10.53
CA LEU A 94 0.21 -15.43 10.74
C LEU A 94 0.96 -15.42 9.41
N LYS A 95 0.55 -16.23 8.43
CA LYS A 95 1.15 -16.24 7.08
C LYS A 95 0.95 -14.88 6.39
N LYS A 96 -0.26 -14.32 6.45
CA LYS A 96 -0.58 -13.01 5.89
C LYS A 96 0.22 -11.90 6.57
N TYR A 97 0.26 -11.91 7.90
CA TYR A 97 1.03 -10.97 8.71
C TYR A 97 2.51 -11.02 8.37
N ALA A 98 3.15 -12.20 8.42
CA ALA A 98 4.57 -12.34 8.15
C ALA A 98 4.96 -11.82 6.76
N LEU A 99 4.15 -12.11 5.74
CA LEU A 99 4.41 -11.60 4.39
C LEU A 99 4.12 -10.11 4.23
N ASP A 100 3.08 -9.57 4.86
CA ASP A 100 2.85 -8.12 4.83
C ASP A 100 3.98 -7.35 5.56
N VAL A 101 4.51 -7.89 6.66
CA VAL A 101 5.69 -7.35 7.36
C VAL A 101 6.92 -7.41 6.46
N PHE A 102 7.14 -8.55 5.78
CA PHE A 102 8.22 -8.70 4.82
C PHE A 102 8.09 -7.69 3.67
N VAL A 103 6.93 -7.62 3.03
CA VAL A 103 6.63 -6.70 1.91
C VAL A 103 6.82 -5.25 2.34
N PHE A 104 6.40 -4.89 3.55
CA PHE A 104 6.64 -3.55 4.08
C PHE A 104 8.13 -3.28 4.21
N ALA A 105 8.87 -4.15 4.90
CA ALA A 105 10.30 -3.96 5.15
C ALA A 105 11.10 -3.86 3.83
N THR A 106 10.85 -4.76 2.88
CA THR A 106 11.62 -4.82 1.62
C THR A 106 11.10 -3.85 0.56
N GLY A 107 9.81 -3.48 0.59
CA GLY A 107 9.20 -2.56 -0.37
C GLY A 107 9.37 -1.10 0.02
N GLN A 108 9.23 -0.76 1.31
CA GLN A 108 9.33 0.63 1.79
C GLN A 108 10.79 1.08 1.92
N THR A 109 11.70 0.17 2.28
CA THR A 109 13.12 0.54 2.49
C THR A 109 13.76 1.15 1.23
N PRO A 110 13.66 0.56 0.02
CA PRO A 110 14.21 1.17 -1.19
C PRO A 110 13.62 2.55 -1.49
N LEU A 111 12.30 2.72 -1.32
CA LEU A 111 11.62 4.00 -1.55
C LEU A 111 12.12 5.08 -0.59
N TYR A 112 12.27 4.73 0.69
CA TYR A 112 12.77 5.65 1.70
C TYR A 112 14.25 5.98 1.53
N LEU A 113 15.06 5.01 1.11
CA LEU A 113 16.46 5.26 0.76
C LEU A 113 16.58 6.22 -0.42
N CYS A 114 15.76 6.06 -1.46
CA CYS A 114 15.69 7.02 -2.57
C CYS A 114 15.30 8.43 -2.09
N TYR A 115 14.31 8.52 -1.20
CA TYR A 115 13.90 9.80 -0.60
C TYR A 115 15.05 10.44 0.20
N LEU A 116 15.71 9.68 1.08
CA LEU A 116 16.84 10.16 1.87
C LEU A 116 18.01 10.60 0.99
N ALA A 117 18.35 9.83 -0.04
CA ALA A 117 19.39 10.20 -0.99
C ALA A 117 19.06 11.50 -1.74
N ALA A 118 17.80 11.66 -2.19
CA ALA A 118 17.34 12.89 -2.81
C ALA A 118 17.34 14.09 -1.85
N ALA A 119 17.17 13.84 -0.54
CA ALA A 119 17.27 14.85 0.51
C ALA A 119 18.73 15.15 0.93
N GLY A 120 19.72 14.51 0.32
CA GLY A 120 21.14 14.72 0.60
C GLY A 120 21.67 14.01 1.85
N ALA A 121 20.99 12.96 2.32
CA ALA A 121 21.43 12.17 3.47
C ALA A 121 22.72 11.38 3.16
N ASP A 122 23.59 11.26 4.16
CA ASP A 122 24.80 10.45 4.04
C ASP A 122 24.53 8.94 4.21
N LEU A 123 25.53 8.11 3.90
CA LEU A 123 25.40 6.65 3.98
C LEU A 123 25.06 6.15 5.41
N PRO A 124 25.70 6.64 6.49
CA PRO A 124 25.30 6.30 7.85
C PRO A 124 23.84 6.63 8.19
N GLN A 125 23.32 7.80 7.78
CA GLN A 125 21.93 8.20 7.98
C GLN A 125 20.97 7.28 7.23
N MET A 126 21.29 6.95 5.97
CA MET A 126 20.54 6.01 5.15
C MET A 126 20.46 4.61 5.80
N ILE A 127 21.58 4.09 6.31
CA ILE A 127 21.62 2.79 7.01
C ILE A 127 20.75 2.82 8.27
N LYS A 128 20.86 3.86 9.10
CA LYS A 128 20.01 4.02 10.30
C LYS A 128 18.52 4.06 9.91
N GLY A 129 18.19 4.76 8.84
CA GLY A 129 16.84 4.82 8.29
C GLY A 129 16.30 3.44 7.87
N ALA A 130 17.10 2.66 7.16
CA ALA A 130 16.72 1.30 6.74
C ALA A 130 16.52 0.35 7.93
N ILE A 131 17.40 0.42 8.95
CA ILE A 131 17.25 -0.34 10.19
C ILE A 131 15.95 0.03 10.89
N PHE A 132 15.67 1.33 11.05
CA PHE A 132 14.45 1.81 11.70
C PHE A 132 13.19 1.29 10.98
N LEU A 133 13.14 1.40 9.65
CA LEU A 133 12.02 0.89 8.85
C LEU A 133 11.78 -0.60 9.04
N THR A 134 12.86 -1.39 9.11
CA THR A 134 12.78 -2.83 9.34
C THR A 134 12.21 -3.12 10.73
N LEU A 135 12.60 -2.35 11.75
CA LEU A 135 12.13 -2.53 13.13
C LEU A 135 10.67 -2.14 13.31
N VAL A 136 10.15 -1.16 12.55
CA VAL A 136 8.73 -0.77 12.63
C VAL A 136 7.82 -1.62 11.73
N ALA A 137 8.38 -2.36 10.77
CA ALA A 137 7.61 -3.19 9.85
C ALA A 137 6.60 -4.15 10.51
N PRO A 138 6.89 -4.80 11.65
CA PRO A 138 5.90 -5.60 12.38
C PRO A 138 4.64 -4.81 12.77
N LEU A 139 4.79 -3.54 13.12
CA LEU A 139 3.69 -2.67 13.53
C LEU A 139 2.90 -2.14 12.34
N THR A 140 3.55 -1.90 11.20
CA THR A 140 2.96 -1.17 10.07
C THR A 140 2.56 -2.05 8.90
N GLY A 141 3.26 -3.16 8.68
CA GLY A 141 3.13 -3.94 7.45
C GLY A 141 1.73 -4.51 7.25
N ARG A 142 1.22 -5.25 8.24
CA ARG A 142 -0.14 -5.81 8.15
C ARG A 142 -1.24 -4.74 8.11
N PRO A 143 -1.21 -3.69 8.96
CA PRO A 143 -2.15 -2.58 8.83
C PRO A 143 -2.15 -1.90 7.45
N GLN A 144 -0.98 -1.72 6.84
CA GLN A 144 -0.90 -1.19 5.47
C GLN A 144 -1.56 -2.15 4.46
N GLY A 145 -1.22 -3.44 4.52
CA GLY A 145 -1.83 -4.45 3.65
C GLY A 145 -3.36 -4.49 3.76
N ILE A 146 -3.90 -4.42 4.98
CA ILE A 146 -5.35 -4.33 5.23
C ILE A 146 -5.95 -3.06 4.60
N THR A 147 -5.25 -1.92 4.67
CA THR A 147 -5.72 -0.66 4.08
C THR A 147 -5.82 -0.78 2.55
N TYR A 148 -4.84 -1.40 1.91
CA TYR A 148 -4.87 -1.71 0.49
C TYR A 148 -6.07 -2.59 0.12
N ASP A 149 -6.24 -3.71 0.82
CA ASP A 149 -7.34 -4.65 0.55
C ASP A 149 -8.71 -3.97 0.76
N TYR A 150 -8.83 -3.15 1.81
CA TYR A 150 -10.03 -2.38 2.09
C TYR A 150 -10.37 -1.39 0.96
N CYS A 151 -9.40 -0.56 0.55
CA CYS A 151 -9.61 0.40 -0.52
C CYS A 151 -9.98 -0.31 -1.84
N ARG A 152 -9.22 -1.33 -2.23
CA ARG A 152 -9.49 -2.11 -3.45
C ARG A 152 -10.91 -2.71 -3.45
N ARG A 153 -11.37 -3.23 -2.32
CA ARG A 153 -12.75 -3.71 -2.13
C ARG A 153 -13.79 -2.61 -2.26
N GLN A 154 -13.56 -1.43 -1.69
CA GLN A 154 -14.50 -0.32 -1.82
C GLN A 154 -14.65 0.12 -3.28
N PHE A 155 -13.54 0.17 -4.02
CA PHE A 155 -13.48 0.66 -5.40
C PHE A 155 -13.66 -0.43 -6.47
N GLY A 156 -13.78 -1.71 -6.08
CA GLY A 156 -14.08 -2.83 -6.98
C GLY A 156 -12.88 -3.34 -7.80
N THR A 157 -11.65 -3.03 -7.41
CA THR A 157 -10.43 -3.51 -8.09
C THR A 157 -9.91 -4.81 -7.46
N ASP A 158 -9.07 -5.54 -8.19
CA ASP A 158 -8.47 -6.82 -7.76
C ASP A 158 -7.89 -6.76 -6.33
N GLU A 159 -8.47 -7.53 -5.39
CA GLU A 159 -7.88 -7.72 -4.07
C GLU A 159 -6.62 -8.60 -4.18
N THR A 160 -5.65 -8.37 -3.30
CA THR A 160 -4.40 -9.14 -3.30
C THR A 160 -4.61 -10.64 -3.06
N TYR A 161 -5.70 -11.01 -2.38
CA TYR A 161 -6.03 -12.40 -2.07
C TYR A 161 -6.98 -13.07 -3.08
N CYS A 162 -7.39 -12.34 -4.13
CA CYS A 162 -8.00 -12.97 -5.29
C CYS A 162 -6.88 -13.67 -6.06
N LEU A 163 -6.57 -14.91 -5.68
CA LEU A 163 -5.79 -15.78 -6.56
C LEU A 163 -6.49 -15.76 -7.92
N LYS A 164 -5.84 -15.20 -8.93
CA LYS A 164 -6.15 -15.58 -10.30
C LYS A 164 -5.85 -17.08 -10.33
N THR A 165 -6.89 -17.89 -10.42
CA THR A 165 -6.73 -19.28 -10.84
C THR A 165 -6.20 -19.22 -12.26
N GLU A 166 -4.89 -19.04 -12.41
CA GLU A 166 -4.22 -19.32 -13.67
C GLU A 166 -4.45 -20.80 -13.94
N GLY A 167 -5.14 -21.08 -15.04
CA GLY A 167 -5.57 -22.41 -15.42
C GLY A 167 -4.40 -23.39 -15.36
N LYS A 168 -4.51 -24.35 -14.44
CA LYS A 168 -3.92 -25.67 -14.64
C LYS A 168 -4.91 -26.49 -15.46
N GLU A 169 -5.05 -26.14 -16.74
CA GLU A 169 -5.50 -27.07 -17.76
C GLU A 169 -4.32 -27.29 -18.71
N GLY A 170 -3.77 -28.51 -18.69
CA GLY A 170 -2.81 -28.98 -19.68
C GLY A 170 -1.35 -29.03 -19.22
N VAL A 171 -0.99 -30.08 -18.48
CA VAL A 171 0.07 -31.05 -18.85
C VAL A 171 -0.34 -32.41 -18.31
#